data_AF-A0A7S0BXS4-F1
#
_entry.id   AF-A0A7S0BXS4-F1
#
_cell.length_a   1.000
_cell.length_b   1.000
_cell.length_c   1.000
_cell.angle_alpha   90.00
_cell.angle_beta   90.00
_cell.angle_gamma   90.00
#
_symmetry.space_group_name_H-M   'P 1'
#
loop_
_entity.id
_entity.type
_entity.pdbx_description
1 polymer ?
#
loop_
_entity_poly.entity_id
_entity_poly.type
_entity_poly.pdbx_seq_one_letter_code
_entity_poly.pdbx_strand_id
1 'polypeptide(L)'
;RQKMICLVTVLSIAILTVAVNLQIKKSSPSEKKVAQGLQDSDIDDDEIDEIPLAPSDISEICAMKNIQTQDGFSDCEEECIIASCCVMAETMESFCFTESNFEPC
;
A
#
# COMPACT_ATOMS: atom_id res chain seq x y z
N ARG A 1 -17.20 -0.82 51.79
CA ARG A 1 -17.74 -1.39 50.52
C ARG A 1 -17.31 -0.57 49.30
N GLN A 2 -17.42 0.77 49.31
CA GLN A 2 -16.96 1.65 48.22
C GLN A 2 -15.48 1.47 47.81
N LYS A 3 -14.57 1.30 48.77
CA LYS A 3 -13.14 1.08 48.49
C LYS A 3 -12.85 -0.19 47.68
N MET A 4 -13.65 -1.24 47.85
CA MET A 4 -13.50 -2.48 47.09
C MET A 4 -13.97 -2.33 45.65
N ILE A 5 -15.05 -1.57 45.42
CA ILE A 5 -15.61 -1.35 44.07
C ILE A 5 -14.60 -0.58 43.20
N CYS A 6 -13.96 0.47 43.74
CA CYS A 6 -12.94 1.22 43.01
C CYS A 6 -11.74 0.36 42.58
N LEU A 7 -11.25 -0.51 43.48
CA LEU A 7 -10.10 -1.37 43.17
C LEU A 7 -10.42 -2.36 42.04
N VAL A 8 -11.62 -2.96 42.05
CA VAL A 8 -12.03 -3.89 41.00
C VAL A 8 -12.14 -3.18 39.66
N THR A 9 -12.76 -1.99 39.62
CA THR A 9 -12.91 -1.24 38.36
C THR A 9 -11.58 -0.80 37.76
N VAL A 10 -10.63 -0.36 38.58
CA VAL A 10 -9.31 0.09 38.10
C VAL A 10 -8.49 -1.10 37.57
N LEU A 11 -8.55 -2.25 38.25
CA LEU A 11 -7.90 -3.47 37.78
C LEU A 11 -8.49 -3.96 36.44
N SER A 12 -9.82 -3.95 36.29
CA SER A 12 -10.46 -4.33 35.03
C SER A 12 -10.06 -3.43 33.86
N ILE A 13 -10.01 -2.11 34.05
CA ILE A 13 -9.60 -1.16 33.01
C ILE A 13 -8.13 -1.38 32.63
N ALA A 14 -7.24 -1.55 33.60
CA ALA A 14 -5.82 -1.79 33.34
C ALA A 14 -5.60 -3.07 32.51
N ILE A 15 -6.34 -4.14 32.81
CA ILE A 15 -6.27 -5.40 32.06
C ILE A 15 -6.73 -5.21 30.61
N LEU A 16 -7.84 -4.48 30.38
CA LEU A 16 -8.33 -4.20 29.03
C LEU A 16 -7.33 -3.39 28.20
N THR A 17 -6.70 -2.37 28.78
CA THR A 17 -5.69 -1.55 28.09
C THR A 17 -4.48 -2.38 27.67
N VAL A 18 -4.00 -3.29 28.52
CA VAL A 18 -2.88 -4.19 28.18
C VAL A 18 -3.28 -5.17 27.06
N ALA A 19 -4.49 -5.72 27.10
CA ALA A 19 -4.97 -6.66 26.09
C ALA A 19 -5.10 -6.03 24.69
N VAL A 20 -5.59 -4.78 24.60
CA VAL A 20 -5.71 -4.06 23.32
C VAL A 20 -4.33 -3.78 22.71
N ASN A 21 -3.35 -3.35 23.51
CA ASN A 21 -1.98 -3.08 23.04
C ASN A 21 -1.26 -4.35 22.55
N LEU A 22 -1.59 -5.53 23.09
CA LEU A 22 -1.02 -6.81 22.65
C LEU A 22 -1.53 -7.25 21.27
N GLN A 23 -2.76 -6.90 20.90
CA GLN A 23 -3.34 -7.32 19.60
C GLN A 23 -2.80 -6.51 18.42
N ILE A 24 -2.40 -5.25 18.63
CA ILE A 24 -1.79 -4.41 17.58
C ILE A 24 -0.44 -5.00 17.13
N LYS A 25 0.28 -5.71 18.01
CA LYS A 25 1.62 -6.24 17.70
C LYS A 25 1.62 -7.60 16.97
N LYS A 26 0.46 -8.19 16.69
CA LYS A 26 0.35 -9.53 16.08
C LYS A 26 -0.16 -9.55 14.63
N SER A 27 -0.51 -8.42 14.03
CA SER A 27 -0.83 -8.37 12.60
C SER A 27 0.44 -8.18 11.76
N SER A 28 1.23 -9.24 11.64
CA SER A 28 2.06 -9.42 10.44
C SER A 28 2.18 -10.93 10.14
N PRO A 29 1.21 -11.48 9.39
CA PRO A 29 1.34 -12.79 8.78
C PRO A 29 1.92 -12.66 7.37
N SER A 30 3.04 -13.38 7.20
CA SER A 30 3.47 -14.00 5.94
C SER A 30 3.98 -13.10 4.83
N GLU A 31 5.31 -12.98 4.82
CA GLU A 31 6.15 -13.25 3.66
C GLU A 31 5.49 -14.26 2.70
N LYS A 32 4.98 -13.78 1.56
CA LYS A 32 4.94 -14.60 0.35
C LYS A 32 6.31 -14.46 -0.31
N LYS A 33 7.16 -15.45 -0.10
CA LYS A 33 8.26 -15.77 -1.02
C LYS A 33 7.65 -15.94 -2.42
N VAL A 34 7.74 -14.91 -3.26
CA VAL A 34 7.67 -15.08 -4.70
C VAL A 34 9.06 -15.54 -5.13
N ALA A 35 9.30 -16.84 -4.96
CA ALA A 35 10.41 -17.54 -5.58
C ALA A 35 9.83 -18.32 -6.75
N GLN A 36 9.81 -17.69 -7.92
CA GLN A 36 9.54 -18.25 -9.24
C GLN A 36 9.92 -17.11 -10.19
N GLY A 37 11.10 -17.08 -10.80
CA GLY A 37 11.73 -18.14 -11.55
C GLY A 37 11.95 -17.53 -12.92
N LEU A 38 13.09 -16.86 -13.11
CA LEU A 38 13.58 -16.53 -14.44
C LEU A 38 13.75 -17.87 -15.17
N GLN A 39 12.75 -18.22 -15.97
CA GLN A 39 12.95 -19.09 -17.10
C GLN A 39 13.35 -18.16 -18.24
N ASP A 40 14.64 -18.22 -18.59
CA ASP A 40 15.16 -17.78 -19.88
C ASP A 40 14.34 -18.53 -20.94
N SER A 41 13.25 -17.92 -21.35
CA SER A 41 12.50 -18.34 -22.53
C SER A 41 13.00 -17.42 -23.64
N ASP A 42 13.47 -18.05 -24.71
CA ASP A 42 13.74 -17.40 -25.98
C ASP A 42 12.46 -16.68 -26.41
N ILE A 43 12.34 -15.40 -26.01
CA ILE A 43 11.29 -14.49 -26.43
C ILE A 43 11.64 -14.13 -27.87
N ASP A 44 10.77 -14.58 -28.78
CA ASP A 44 10.76 -14.07 -30.14
C ASP A 44 10.63 -12.54 -30.08
N ASP A 45 11.74 -11.84 -30.32
CA ASP A 45 11.80 -10.40 -30.62
C ASP A 45 10.83 -10.13 -31.78
N ASP A 46 9.62 -9.61 -31.52
CA ASP A 46 8.90 -8.67 -32.40
C ASP A 46 7.40 -8.53 -32.04
N GLU A 47 7.07 -8.24 -30.78
CA GLU A 47 5.86 -7.46 -30.49
C GLU A 47 6.12 -6.61 -29.23
N ILE A 48 6.83 -5.49 -29.43
CA ILE A 48 6.90 -4.45 -28.41
C ILE A 48 5.52 -3.79 -28.39
N ASP A 49 4.65 -4.28 -27.52
CA ASP A 49 3.41 -3.57 -27.18
C ASP A 49 3.79 -2.19 -26.65
N GLU A 50 3.58 -1.16 -27.47
CA GLU A 50 3.82 0.22 -27.08
C GLU A 50 2.91 0.56 -25.89
N ILE A 51 3.52 0.70 -24.71
CA ILE A 51 2.82 1.11 -23.51
C ILE A 51 2.29 2.53 -23.74
N PRO A 52 0.97 2.77 -23.60
CA PRO A 52 0.42 4.10 -23.79
C PRO A 52 0.94 5.07 -22.72
N LEU A 53 1.17 6.32 -23.14
CA LEU A 53 1.57 7.39 -22.24
C LEU A 53 0.45 7.70 -21.23
N ALA A 54 0.84 8.07 -20.02
CA ALA A 54 -0.09 8.53 -19.00
C ALA A 54 -0.88 9.77 -19.46
N PRO A 55 -2.15 9.90 -19.07
CA PRO A 55 -2.90 11.13 -19.31
C PRO A 55 -2.25 12.29 -18.55
N SER A 56 -2.30 13.49 -19.14
CA SER A 56 -1.73 14.71 -18.55
C SER A 56 -2.32 15.07 -17.19
N ASP A 57 -3.55 14.61 -16.95
CA ASP A 57 -4.37 15.03 -15.82
C ASP A 57 -4.30 14.03 -14.66
N ILE A 58 -3.44 13.00 -14.75
CA ILE A 58 -3.33 11.96 -13.73
C ILE A 58 -2.98 12.51 -12.34
N SER A 59 -2.21 13.60 -12.28
CA SER A 59 -1.88 14.28 -11.03
C SER A 59 -3.12 14.90 -10.36
N GLU A 60 -4.09 15.35 -11.17
CA GLU A 60 -5.36 15.84 -10.64
C GLU A 60 -6.27 14.67 -10.24
N ILE A 61 -6.41 13.64 -11.08
CA ILE A 61 -7.24 12.47 -10.80
C ILE A 61 -6.78 11.79 -9.50
N CYS A 62 -5.48 11.53 -9.38
CA CYS A 62 -4.85 10.91 -8.21
C CYS A 62 -4.50 11.89 -7.08
N ALA A 63 -4.99 13.13 -7.12
CA ALA A 63 -4.75 14.08 -6.04
C ALA A 63 -5.35 13.58 -4.72
N MET A 64 -4.71 13.90 -3.60
CA MET A 64 -5.17 13.53 -2.25
C MET A 64 -6.63 13.89 -1.97
N LYS A 65 -7.16 14.95 -2.60
CA LYS A 65 -8.57 15.36 -2.49
C LYS A 65 -9.55 14.32 -3.07
N ASN A 66 -9.15 13.59 -4.11
CA ASN A 66 -10.02 12.73 -4.91
C ASN A 66 -9.96 11.27 -4.43
N ILE A 67 -8.76 10.78 -4.09
CA ILE A 67 -8.54 9.41 -3.58
C ILE A 67 -9.07 9.17 -2.16
N GLN A 68 -9.55 10.21 -1.48
CA GLN A 68 -10.24 10.08 -0.18
C GLN A 68 -11.63 9.44 -0.32
N THR A 69 -12.16 9.37 -1.54
CA THR A 69 -13.43 8.71 -1.85
C THR A 69 -13.15 7.38 -2.55
N GLN A 70 -14.03 6.40 -2.37
CA GLN A 70 -13.88 5.10 -3.04
C GLN A 70 -13.88 5.25 -4.56
N ASP A 71 -14.78 6.08 -5.10
CA ASP A 71 -14.87 6.34 -6.54
C ASP A 71 -13.59 6.99 -7.06
N GLY A 72 -13.10 8.05 -6.42
CA GLY A 72 -11.87 8.72 -6.88
C GLY A 72 -10.59 7.90 -6.70
N PHE A 73 -10.58 6.91 -5.80
CA PHE A 73 -9.49 5.92 -5.75
C PHE A 73 -9.56 4.95 -6.93
N SER A 74 -10.77 4.44 -7.24
CA SER A 74 -11.00 3.55 -8.39
C SER A 74 -10.61 4.22 -9.71
N ASP A 75 -10.99 5.49 -9.87
CA ASP A 75 -10.64 6.28 -11.06
C ASP A 75 -9.12 6.45 -11.22
N CYS A 76 -8.41 6.69 -10.12
CA CYS A 76 -6.95 6.78 -10.13
C CYS A 76 -6.30 5.42 -10.45
N GLU A 77 -6.83 4.32 -9.90
CA GLU A 77 -6.32 2.97 -10.14
C GLU A 77 -6.47 2.58 -11.62
N GLU A 78 -7.61 2.83 -12.24
CA GLU A 78 -7.86 2.51 -13.65
C GLU A 78 -6.89 3.24 -14.59
N GLU A 79 -6.65 4.53 -14.35
CA GLU A 79 -5.72 5.33 -15.15
C GLU A 79 -4.24 4.95 -14.91
N CYS A 80 -3.89 4.51 -13.69
CA CYS A 80 -2.54 4.02 -13.36
C CYS A 80 -2.26 2.58 -13.84
N ILE A 81 -3.28 1.77 -14.16
CA ILE A 81 -3.10 0.40 -14.67
C ILE A 81 -2.69 0.42 -16.14
N ILE A 82 -3.22 1.35 -16.93
CA ILE A 82 -3.02 1.41 -18.38
C ILE A 82 -1.73 2.14 -18.73
N ALA A 83 -1.40 3.20 -18.00
CA ALA A 83 -0.14 3.89 -18.14
C ALA A 83 0.82 3.42 -17.05
N SER A 84 2.07 3.11 -17.38
CA SER A 84 3.06 2.91 -16.32
C SER A 84 3.08 4.20 -15.48
N CYS A 85 2.57 4.14 -14.25
CA CYS A 85 2.74 5.20 -13.25
C CYS A 85 4.22 5.24 -12.85
N CYS A 86 5.03 5.68 -13.80
CA CYS A 86 6.46 5.80 -13.77
C CYS A 86 6.75 7.20 -14.29
N VAL A 87 6.86 8.14 -13.36
CA VAL A 87 7.46 9.42 -13.69
C VAL A 87 8.91 9.09 -14.04
N MET A 88 9.23 8.98 -15.33
CA MET A 88 10.62 9.03 -15.80
C MET A 88 11.13 10.44 -15.49
N ALA A 89 11.55 10.64 -14.24
CA ALA A 89 12.41 11.75 -13.92
C ALA A 89 13.74 11.48 -14.62
N GLU A 90 14.13 12.35 -15.56
CA GLU A 90 15.46 12.30 -16.21
C GLU A 90 16.63 12.42 -15.22
N THR A 91 16.34 12.51 -13.92
CA THR A 91 17.29 12.37 -12.83
C THR A 91 16.70 11.48 -11.71
N MET A 92 16.75 10.16 -11.92
CA MET A 92 16.86 9.11 -10.90
C MET A 92 16.24 9.34 -9.51
N GLU A 93 14.92 9.52 -9.39
CA GLU A 93 14.15 9.01 -8.23
C GLU A 93 12.73 8.66 -8.71
N SER A 94 12.59 7.49 -9.34
CA SER A 94 11.30 6.92 -9.71
C SER A 94 10.62 6.35 -8.47
N PHE A 95 9.49 6.93 -8.06
CA PHE A 95 8.70 6.46 -6.92
C PHE A 95 7.61 5.49 -7.42
N CYS A 96 7.89 4.19 -7.39
CA CYS A 96 6.83 3.20 -7.50
C CYS A 96 6.18 3.06 -6.11
N PHE A 97 4.87 3.31 -6.02
CA PHE A 97 4.11 3.02 -4.81
C PHE A 97 3.98 1.50 -4.65
N THR A 98 4.92 0.89 -3.92
CA THR A 98 4.65 -0.39 -3.28
C THR A 98 4.20 -0.11 -1.85
N GLU A 99 2.99 -0.57 -1.52
CA GLU A 99 2.46 -0.53 -0.15
C GLU A 99 3.39 -1.35 0.75
N SER A 100 4.39 -0.73 1.38
CA SER A 100 4.77 -0.98 2.79
C SER A 100 6.18 -0.55 3.18
N ASN A 101 7.05 -0.08 2.28
CA ASN A 101 8.34 0.46 2.70
C ASN A 101 8.72 1.71 1.91
N PHE A 102 9.13 2.73 2.66
CA PHE A 102 9.81 3.92 2.18
C PHE A 102 11.25 3.53 1.81
N GLU A 103 11.40 2.60 0.87
CA GLU A 103 12.68 2.22 0.30
C GLU A 103 12.68 2.68 -1.17
N PRO A 104 13.71 3.41 -1.60
CA PRO A 104 13.85 3.81 -2.99
C PRO A 104 14.02 2.55 -3.86
N CYS A 105 13.38 2.53 -5.03
CA CYS A 105 13.66 1.53 -6.06
C CYS A 105 15.12 1.58 -6.50
#